data_AF-A0A6A6QPY4-F1
#
_entry.id   AF-A0A6A6QPY4-F1
#
_cell.length_a   1.000
_cell.length_b   1.000
_cell.length_c   1.000
_cell.angle_alpha   90.00
_cell.angle_beta   90.00
_cell.angle_gamma   90.00
#
_symmetry.space_group_name_H-M   'P 1'
#
loop_
_entity.id
_entity.type
_entity.pdbx_description
1 polymer ?
#
loop_
_entity_poly.entity_id
_entity_poly.type
_entity_poly.pdbx_seq_one_letter_code
_entity_poly.pdbx_strand_id
1 'polypeptide(L)'
;MPLNLTWHSILRCILRITTIVLGAAVVGLLAHTLDALRKSNTIVSKGQLSTPWPSRIDATATYVLFSIAFVNSLLAVTILVCSVKKQFSLPMGGRDRFRVATGAYIVIAWATACAAYKALDSDSSTSLGTFACKNMNTLGAGRNEYRTVCKEQNAAFYISIVTGVLEIFVLATYIFSAYPAKSTSLPARDPEKYQSAHIFQR
;
A
#
# COMPACT_ATOMS: atom_id res chain seq x y z
N MET A 1 5.07 30.21 8.01
CA MET A 1 4.73 29.64 9.34
C MET A 1 5.79 28.60 9.65
N PRO A 2 6.51 28.69 10.79
CA PRO A 2 7.51 27.69 11.13
C PRO A 2 6.78 26.34 11.19
N LEU A 3 7.17 25.40 10.33
CA LEU A 3 6.76 24.02 10.52
C LEU A 3 7.36 23.63 11.87
N ASN A 4 6.56 23.59 12.93
CA ASN A 4 6.91 22.85 14.13
C ASN A 4 6.95 21.38 13.73
N LEU A 5 8.09 21.01 13.14
CA LEU A 5 8.40 19.72 12.55
C LEU A 5 8.58 18.75 13.71
N THR A 6 7.46 18.31 14.29
CA THR A 6 7.50 17.25 15.28
C THR A 6 8.08 16.01 14.61
N TRP A 7 8.95 15.30 15.33
CA TRP A 7 9.57 14.05 14.87
C TRP A 7 8.53 13.08 14.25
N HIS A 8 7.34 13.00 14.85
CA HIS A 8 6.21 12.20 14.37
C HIS A 8 5.63 12.66 13.02
N SER A 9 5.70 13.95 12.69
CA SER A 9 5.23 14.44 11.39
C SER A 9 6.22 14.09 10.28
N ILE A 10 7.53 14.17 10.55
CA ILE A 10 8.59 13.81 9.61
C ILE A 10 8.52 12.31 9.32
N LEU A 11 8.50 11.49 10.37
CA LEU A 11 8.43 10.04 10.26
C LEU A 11 7.22 9.58 9.43
N ARG A 12 6.04 10.17 9.66
CA ARG A 12 4.83 9.87 8.89
C ARG A 12 4.97 10.25 7.41
N CYS A 13 5.59 11.39 7.12
CA CYS A 13 5.82 11.82 5.74
C CYS A 13 6.76 10.85 5.02
N ILE A 14 7.88 10.49 5.66
CA ILE A 14 8.84 9.52 5.11
C ILE A 14 8.16 8.17 4.88
N LEU A 15 7.45 7.63 5.88
CA LEU A 15 6.74 6.35 5.74
C LEU A 15 5.70 6.38 4.62
N ARG A 16 4.96 7.49 4.46
CA ARG A 16 3.99 7.65 3.36
C ARG A 16 4.67 7.73 1.98
N ILE A 17 5.77 8.45 1.86
CA ILE A 17 6.51 8.50 0.59
C ILE A 17 7.08 7.12 0.26
N THR A 18 7.68 6.43 1.22
CA THR A 18 8.25 5.09 1.03
C THR A 18 7.19 4.09 0.59
N THR A 19 6.03 4.06 1.24
CA THR A 19 4.91 3.16 0.85
C THR A 19 4.39 3.46 -0.55
N ILE A 20 4.29 4.74 -0.94
CA ILE A 20 3.89 5.13 -2.30
C ILE A 20 4.93 4.66 -3.33
N VAL A 21 6.22 4.88 -3.07
CA VAL A 21 7.30 4.47 -3.98
C VAL A 21 7.33 2.95 -4.14
N LEU A 22 7.21 2.20 -3.04
CA LEU A 22 7.17 0.74 -3.09
C LEU A 22 5.92 0.22 -3.82
N GLY A 23 4.74 0.80 -3.55
CA GLY A 23 3.52 0.47 -4.28
C GLY A 23 3.64 0.75 -5.79
N ALA A 24 4.20 1.90 -6.16
CA ALA A 24 4.45 2.24 -7.56
C ALA A 24 5.46 1.27 -8.21
N ALA A 25 6.48 0.82 -7.47
CA ALA A 25 7.42 -0.19 -7.94
C ALA A 25 6.72 -1.53 -8.21
N VAL A 26 5.82 -1.98 -7.33
CA VAL A 26 5.00 -3.19 -7.54
C VAL A 26 4.17 -3.07 -8.81
N VAL A 27 3.46 -1.94 -8.97
CA VAL A 27 2.66 -1.66 -10.18
C VAL A 27 3.53 -1.69 -11.43
N GLY A 28 4.70 -1.05 -11.39
CA GLY A 28 5.63 -1.00 -12.52
C GLY A 28 6.18 -2.37 -12.91
N LEU A 29 6.63 -3.17 -11.93
CA LEU A 29 7.10 -4.54 -12.15
C LEU A 29 6.00 -5.41 -12.77
N LEU A 30 4.80 -5.38 -12.19
CA LEU A 30 3.68 -6.17 -12.69
C LEU A 30 3.22 -5.70 -14.08
N ALA A 31 3.16 -4.38 -14.33
CA ALA A 31 2.85 -3.84 -15.65
C ALA A 31 3.85 -4.29 -16.71
N HIS A 32 5.16 -4.28 -16.38
CA HIS A 32 6.20 -4.75 -17.28
C HIS A 32 6.04 -6.24 -17.63
N THR A 33 5.76 -7.09 -16.62
CA THR A 33 5.51 -8.52 -16.87
C THR A 33 4.25 -8.77 -17.73
N LEU A 34 3.19 -7.99 -17.52
CA LEU A 34 1.95 -8.11 -18.29
C LEU A 34 2.12 -7.61 -19.73
N ASP A 35 2.91 -6.56 -19.95
CA ASP A 35 3.23 -6.06 -21.29
C ASP A 35 4.07 -7.07 -22.09
N ALA A 36 5.04 -7.72 -21.43
CA ALA A 36 5.82 -8.81 -22.03
C ALA A 36 4.91 -9.97 -22.48
N LEU A 37 3.93 -10.34 -21.65
CA LEU A 37 2.93 -11.35 -21.99
C LEU A 37 2.06 -10.93 -23.17
N ARG A 38 1.59 -9.68 -23.16
CA ARG A 38 0.70 -9.15 -24.21
C ARG A 38 1.41 -9.11 -25.56
N LYS A 39 2.65 -8.63 -25.58
CA LYS A 39 3.51 -8.64 -26.78
C LYS A 39 3.67 -10.06 -27.30
N SER A 40 3.95 -11.02 -26.43
CA SER A 40 4.03 -12.43 -26.81
C SER A 40 2.74 -12.93 -27.47
N ASN A 41 1.57 -12.75 -26.85
CA ASN A 41 0.29 -13.18 -27.41
C ASN A 41 -0.04 -12.51 -28.76
N THR A 42 0.35 -11.24 -28.95
CA THR A 42 0.14 -10.55 -30.23
C THR A 42 1.02 -11.09 -31.36
N ILE A 43 2.21 -11.62 -31.06
CA ILE A 43 3.12 -12.22 -32.05
C ILE A 43 2.59 -13.58 -32.51
N VAL A 44 2.04 -14.39 -31.59
CA VAL A 44 1.35 -15.67 -31.93
C VAL A 44 0.20 -15.43 -32.90
N SER A 45 -0.63 -14.40 -32.62
CA SER A 45 -1.80 -14.07 -33.44
C SER A 45 -1.44 -13.64 -34.87
N LYS A 46 -0.21 -13.12 -35.07
CA LYS A 46 0.32 -12.71 -36.39
C LYS A 46 1.05 -13.85 -37.14
N GLY A 47 1.04 -15.07 -36.61
CA GLY A 47 1.62 -16.24 -37.28
C GLY A 47 3.16 -16.30 -37.27
N GLN A 48 3.83 -15.49 -36.44
CA GLN A 48 5.28 -15.57 -36.25
C GLN A 48 5.61 -16.64 -35.21
N LEU A 49 6.30 -17.70 -35.64
CA LEU A 49 6.38 -19.01 -34.98
C LEU A 49 7.29 -19.11 -33.75
N SER A 50 7.79 -18.00 -33.19
CA SER A 50 8.67 -18.06 -32.01
C SER A 50 8.18 -17.11 -30.94
N THR A 51 7.22 -17.58 -30.15
CA THR A 51 6.97 -17.02 -28.83
C THR A 51 7.49 -18.01 -27.80
N PRO A 52 8.26 -17.55 -26.80
CA PRO A 52 8.70 -18.46 -25.76
C PRO A 52 7.48 -18.95 -24.95
N TRP A 53 6.51 -18.09 -24.69
CA TRP A 53 5.36 -18.35 -23.84
C TRP A 53 4.30 -19.29 -24.50
N PRO A 54 3.72 -20.24 -23.75
CA PRO A 54 2.59 -21.05 -24.23
C PRO A 54 1.33 -20.21 -24.50
N SER A 55 0.48 -20.68 -25.42
CA SER A 55 -0.71 -19.96 -25.92
C SER A 55 -1.83 -19.73 -24.90
N ARG A 56 -1.81 -20.44 -23.77
CA ARG A 56 -2.74 -20.25 -22.64
C ARG A 56 -1.97 -20.24 -21.33
N ILE A 57 -1.62 -19.06 -20.85
CA ILE A 57 -1.09 -18.84 -19.49
C ILE A 57 -2.14 -18.14 -18.67
N ASP A 58 -2.32 -18.62 -17.44
CA ASP A 58 -3.19 -17.96 -16.49
C ASP A 58 -2.42 -16.82 -15.79
N ALA A 59 -2.79 -15.59 -16.13
CA ALA A 59 -2.27 -14.38 -15.51
C ALA A 59 -3.26 -13.77 -14.50
N THR A 60 -4.31 -14.49 -14.11
CA THR A 60 -5.38 -13.99 -13.22
C THR A 60 -4.81 -13.52 -11.88
N ALA A 61 -3.93 -14.30 -11.25
CA ALA A 61 -3.27 -13.92 -9.99
C ALA A 61 -2.51 -12.58 -10.12
N THR A 62 -1.77 -12.41 -11.21
CA THR A 62 -1.00 -11.20 -11.51
C THR A 62 -1.92 -9.99 -11.74
N TYR A 63 -3.04 -10.16 -12.48
CA TYR A 63 -4.02 -9.10 -12.69
C TYR A 63 -4.71 -8.66 -11.40
N VAL A 64 -5.07 -9.61 -10.53
CA VAL A 64 -5.67 -9.32 -9.22
C VAL A 64 -4.69 -8.52 -8.37
N LEU A 65 -3.44 -8.98 -8.23
CA LEU A 65 -2.41 -8.28 -7.48
C LEU A 65 -2.14 -6.88 -8.04
N PHE A 66 -2.04 -6.76 -9.37
CA PHE A 66 -1.85 -5.48 -10.06
C PHE A 66 -2.99 -4.51 -9.80
N SER A 67 -4.24 -4.95 -9.93
CA SER A 67 -5.42 -4.10 -9.75
C SER A 67 -5.51 -3.53 -8.33
N ILE A 68 -5.27 -4.37 -7.32
CA ILE A 68 -5.33 -3.95 -5.92
C ILE A 68 -4.16 -3.03 -5.60
N ALA A 69 -2.94 -3.37 -6.04
CA ALA A 69 -1.76 -2.53 -5.85
C ALA A 69 -1.95 -1.15 -6.50
N PHE A 70 -2.48 -1.10 -7.72
CA PHE A 70 -2.75 0.14 -8.44
C PHE A 70 -3.76 1.04 -7.71
N VAL A 71 -4.89 0.48 -7.29
CA VAL A 71 -5.91 1.22 -6.52
C VAL A 71 -5.33 1.71 -5.19
N ASN A 72 -4.56 0.88 -4.48
CA ASN A 72 -3.93 1.27 -3.21
C ASN A 72 -2.91 2.39 -3.40
N SER A 73 -2.08 2.34 -4.44
CA SER A 73 -1.15 3.42 -4.78
C SER A 73 -1.86 4.73 -5.08
N LEU A 74 -2.97 4.69 -5.84
CA LEU A 74 -3.78 5.89 -6.12
C LEU A 74 -4.41 6.47 -4.85
N LEU A 75 -4.94 5.62 -3.97
CA LEU A 75 -5.48 6.05 -2.67
C LEU A 75 -4.39 6.71 -1.82
N ALA A 76 -3.21 6.09 -1.71
CA ALA A 76 -2.09 6.61 -0.94
C ALA A 76 -1.62 7.99 -1.45
N VAL A 77 -1.51 8.16 -2.77
CA VAL A 77 -1.20 9.46 -3.41
C VAL A 77 -2.29 10.48 -3.12
N THR A 78 -3.56 10.10 -3.24
CA THR A 78 -4.70 10.99 -2.98
C THR A 78 -4.67 11.49 -1.53
N ILE A 79 -4.41 10.62 -0.56
CA ILE A 79 -4.27 10.98 0.86
C ILE A 79 -3.12 11.95 1.07
N LEU A 80 -1.98 11.73 0.40
CA LEU A 80 -0.83 12.63 0.49
C LEU A 80 -1.17 14.02 -0.06
N VAL A 81 -1.77 14.09 -1.25
CA VAL A 81 -2.19 15.35 -1.89
C VAL A 81 -3.23 16.09 -1.05
N CYS A 82 -4.25 15.39 -0.55
CA CYS A 82 -5.25 15.95 0.36
C CYS A 82 -4.63 16.44 1.68
N SER A 83 -3.55 15.81 2.14
CA SER A 83 -2.84 16.24 3.36
C SER A 83 -2.02 17.51 3.15
N VAL A 84 -1.56 17.79 1.92
CA VAL A 84 -0.85 19.02 1.56
C VAL A 84 -1.82 20.17 1.25
N LYS A 85 -2.97 19.89 0.62
CA LYS A 85 -3.99 20.89 0.29
C LYS A 85 -4.76 21.37 1.53
N LYS A 86 -4.42 22.57 1.99
CA LYS A 86 -5.01 23.27 3.16
C LYS A 86 -6.54 23.51 3.07
N GLN A 87 -7.13 23.44 1.87
CA GLN A 87 -8.55 23.73 1.63
C GLN A 87 -9.53 22.65 2.12
N PHE A 88 -9.07 21.42 2.41
CA PHE A 88 -9.92 20.38 3.01
C PHE A 88 -9.84 20.41 4.54
N SER A 89 -10.14 21.57 5.12
CA SER A 89 -10.29 21.75 6.57
C SER A 89 -11.60 21.11 7.05
N LEU A 90 -11.68 19.79 7.02
CA LEU A 90 -12.68 19.06 7.78
C LEU A 90 -12.45 19.31 9.28
N PRO A 91 -13.51 19.41 10.10
CA PRO A 91 -13.40 19.56 11.55
C PRO A 91 -12.45 18.48 12.10
N MET A 92 -11.56 18.86 13.02
CA MET A 92 -10.40 18.06 13.47
C MET A 92 -10.74 16.59 13.80
N GLY A 93 -11.92 16.32 14.35
CA GLY A 93 -12.36 14.95 14.66
C GLY A 93 -12.73 14.06 13.44
N GLY A 94 -13.15 14.65 12.32
CA GLY A 94 -13.51 13.90 11.10
C GLY A 94 -12.30 13.51 10.26
N ARG A 95 -11.27 14.37 10.22
CA ARG A 95 -10.05 14.14 9.44
C ARG A 95 -9.25 12.95 9.94
N ASP A 96 -9.14 12.78 11.25
CA ASP A 96 -8.37 11.69 11.84
C ASP A 96 -9.11 10.35 11.71
N ARG A 97 -10.43 10.34 11.87
CA ARG A 97 -11.27 9.16 11.60
C ARG A 97 -11.18 8.72 10.14
N PHE A 98 -11.25 9.65 9.19
CA PHE A 98 -11.11 9.35 7.77
C PHE A 98 -9.74 8.75 7.43
N ARG A 99 -8.65 9.28 8.01
CA ARG A 99 -7.29 8.76 7.83
C ARG A 99 -7.09 7.36 8.41
N VAL A 100 -7.65 7.11 9.59
CA VAL A 100 -7.60 5.77 10.23
C VAL A 100 -8.43 4.77 9.41
N ALA A 101 -9.64 5.12 9.00
CA ALA A 101 -10.50 4.25 8.20
C ALA A 101 -9.85 3.91 6.84
N THR A 102 -9.32 4.91 6.15
CA THR A 102 -8.65 4.70 4.86
C THR A 102 -7.34 3.91 5.02
N GLY A 103 -6.57 4.16 6.08
CA GLY A 103 -5.37 3.38 6.38
C GLY A 103 -5.70 1.90 6.69
N ALA A 104 -6.76 1.64 7.46
CA ALA A 104 -7.23 0.29 7.72
C ALA A 104 -7.66 -0.43 6.43
N TYR A 105 -8.39 0.26 5.55
CA TYR A 105 -8.74 -0.26 4.23
C TYR A 105 -7.50 -0.66 3.42
N ILE A 106 -6.48 0.20 3.34
CA ILE A 106 -5.24 -0.08 2.60
C ILE A 106 -4.52 -1.33 3.15
N VAL A 107 -4.46 -1.47 4.48
CA VAL A 107 -3.86 -2.65 5.12
C VAL A 107 -4.63 -3.94 4.76
N ILE A 108 -5.96 -3.91 4.87
CA ILE A 108 -6.81 -5.06 4.51
C ILE A 108 -6.66 -5.38 3.02
N ALA A 109 -6.60 -4.37 2.15
CA ALA A 109 -6.41 -4.54 0.72
C ALA A 109 -5.06 -5.20 0.39
N TRP A 110 -3.96 -4.82 1.07
CA TRP A 110 -2.68 -5.51 0.89
C TRP A 110 -2.70 -6.96 1.39
N ALA A 111 -3.31 -7.21 2.56
CA ALA A 111 -3.43 -8.56 3.10
C ALA A 111 -4.25 -9.47 2.17
N THR A 112 -5.39 -8.98 1.68
CA THR A 112 -6.24 -9.70 0.73
C THR A 112 -5.56 -9.91 -0.61
N ALA A 113 -4.80 -8.93 -1.13
CA ALA A 113 -4.03 -9.09 -2.36
C ALA A 113 -2.96 -10.18 -2.24
N CYS A 114 -2.20 -10.20 -1.14
CA CYS A 114 -1.20 -11.23 -0.89
C CYS A 114 -1.82 -12.62 -0.74
N ALA A 115 -2.95 -12.73 -0.01
CA ALA A 115 -3.67 -13.98 0.18
C ALA A 115 -4.26 -14.49 -1.14
N ALA A 116 -4.92 -13.62 -1.91
CA ALA A 116 -5.51 -13.96 -3.20
C ALA A 116 -4.43 -14.37 -4.21
N TYR A 117 -3.31 -13.63 -4.28
CA TYR A 117 -2.19 -14.00 -5.14
C TYR A 117 -1.68 -15.40 -4.78
N LYS A 118 -1.45 -15.70 -3.50
CA LYS A 118 -0.96 -17.02 -3.08
C LYS A 118 -1.97 -18.15 -3.33
N ALA A 119 -3.26 -17.91 -3.07
CA ALA A 119 -4.29 -18.91 -3.34
C ALA A 119 -4.38 -19.23 -4.83
N LEU A 120 -4.44 -18.20 -5.69
CA LEU A 120 -4.53 -18.36 -7.14
C LEU A 120 -3.24 -18.93 -7.76
N ASP A 121 -2.08 -18.54 -7.24
CA ASP A 121 -0.78 -19.07 -7.68
C ASP A 121 -0.60 -20.54 -7.27
N SER A 122 -1.18 -20.97 -6.15
CA SER A 122 -1.13 -22.38 -5.72
C SER A 122 -2.09 -23.30 -6.48
N ASP A 123 -3.24 -22.77 -6.93
CA ASP A 123 -4.26 -23.55 -7.63
C ASP A 123 -3.95 -23.70 -9.13
N SER A 124 -3.27 -22.70 -9.71
CA SER A 124 -2.90 -22.72 -11.13
C SER A 124 -1.48 -23.25 -11.35
N SER A 125 -1.37 -24.53 -11.73
CA SER A 125 -0.09 -25.11 -12.19
C SER A 125 0.50 -24.42 -13.44
N THR A 126 -0.31 -23.59 -14.10
CA THR A 126 0.01 -22.76 -15.27
C THR A 126 0.07 -21.26 -14.96
N SER A 127 0.14 -20.87 -13.67
CA SER A 127 0.28 -19.47 -13.28
C SER A 127 1.51 -18.85 -13.97
N LEU A 128 1.42 -17.58 -14.35
CA LEU A 128 2.51 -16.87 -15.01
C LEU A 128 3.82 -16.96 -14.23
N GLY A 129 3.76 -16.70 -12.92
CA GLY A 129 4.93 -16.71 -12.03
C GLY A 129 5.51 -18.11 -11.87
N THR A 130 4.66 -19.10 -11.56
CA THR A 130 5.08 -20.49 -11.36
C THR A 130 5.66 -21.08 -12.64
N PHE A 131 5.05 -20.82 -13.79
CA PHE A 131 5.55 -21.28 -15.08
C PHE A 131 6.89 -20.64 -15.45
N ALA A 132 7.04 -19.33 -15.28
CA ALA A 132 8.28 -18.61 -15.56
C ALA A 132 9.43 -19.11 -14.66
N CYS A 133 9.16 -19.34 -13.37
CA CYS A 133 10.17 -19.85 -12.46
C CYS A 133 10.52 -21.33 -12.72
N LYS A 134 9.55 -22.17 -13.10
CA LYS A 134 9.81 -23.58 -13.46
C LYS A 134 10.67 -23.70 -14.73
N ASN A 135 10.49 -22.80 -15.69
CA ASN A 135 11.22 -22.80 -16.96
C ASN A 135 12.41 -21.82 -17.00
N MET A 136 12.83 -21.24 -15.87
CA MET A 136 13.91 -20.24 -15.85
C MET A 136 15.27 -20.77 -16.35
N ASN A 137 15.45 -22.09 -16.35
CA ASN A 137 16.67 -22.77 -16.75
C ASN A 137 16.55 -23.49 -18.11
N THR A 138 15.41 -23.39 -18.80
CA THR A 138 15.27 -24.00 -20.13
C THR A 138 16.19 -23.32 -21.12
N LEU A 139 16.86 -24.11 -21.96
CA LEU A 139 17.74 -23.62 -23.02
C LEU A 139 16.88 -23.10 -24.18
N GLY A 140 17.13 -21.87 -24.65
CA GLY A 140 16.42 -21.27 -25.78
C GLY A 140 16.24 -19.75 -25.67
N ALA A 141 15.62 -19.14 -26.70
CA ALA A 141 15.39 -17.70 -26.79
C ALA A 141 14.58 -17.12 -25.61
N GLY A 142 13.70 -17.92 -25.00
CA GLY A 142 12.87 -17.52 -23.86
C GLY A 142 13.56 -17.46 -22.49
N ARG A 143 14.80 -17.96 -22.37
CA ARG A 143 15.46 -18.11 -21.05
C ARG A 143 15.57 -16.79 -20.29
N ASN A 144 15.97 -15.73 -20.98
CA ASN A 144 16.13 -14.42 -20.37
C ASN A 144 14.79 -13.82 -19.95
N GLU A 145 13.75 -13.99 -20.78
CA GLU A 145 12.40 -13.51 -20.45
C GLU A 145 11.81 -14.23 -19.23
N TYR A 146 11.92 -15.56 -19.18
CA TYR A 146 11.44 -16.34 -18.03
C TYR A 146 12.13 -15.99 -16.73
N ARG A 147 13.47 -15.82 -16.78
CA ARG A 147 14.24 -15.41 -15.61
C ARG A 147 13.84 -14.02 -15.14
N THR A 148 13.63 -13.08 -16.07
CA THR A 148 13.20 -11.72 -15.75
C THR A 148 11.81 -11.73 -15.12
N VAL A 149 10.81 -12.36 -15.76
CA VAL A 149 9.44 -12.41 -15.23
C VAL A 149 9.38 -13.13 -13.88
N CYS A 150 10.10 -14.23 -13.69
CA CYS A 150 10.18 -14.91 -12.40
C CYS A 150 10.76 -13.99 -11.31
N LYS A 151 11.83 -13.25 -11.61
CA LYS A 151 12.42 -12.29 -10.67
C LYS A 151 11.49 -11.11 -10.38
N GLU A 152 10.85 -10.55 -11.40
CA GLU A 152 9.95 -9.41 -11.28
C GLU A 152 8.69 -9.77 -10.48
N GLN A 153 8.07 -10.93 -10.74
CA GLN A 153 6.91 -11.41 -9.97
C GLN A 153 7.27 -11.71 -8.51
N ASN A 154 8.39 -12.38 -8.26
CA ASN A 154 8.85 -12.63 -6.89
C ASN A 154 9.19 -11.33 -6.16
N ALA A 155 9.90 -10.41 -6.82
CA ALA A 155 10.22 -9.10 -6.25
C ALA A 155 8.93 -8.32 -5.94
N ALA A 156 7.97 -8.27 -6.86
CA ALA A 156 6.69 -7.61 -6.65
C ALA A 156 5.93 -8.21 -5.45
N PHE A 157 5.92 -9.53 -5.29
CA PHE A 157 5.27 -10.18 -4.15
C PHE A 157 5.95 -9.83 -2.82
N TYR A 158 7.28 -9.89 -2.73
CA TYR A 158 7.99 -9.51 -1.50
C TYR A 158 7.86 -8.03 -1.16
N ILE A 159 7.94 -7.15 -2.17
CA ILE A 159 7.71 -5.72 -2.00
C ILE A 159 6.28 -5.47 -1.51
N SER A 160 5.30 -6.23 -2.00
CA SER A 160 3.90 -6.14 -1.53
C SER A 160 3.76 -6.46 -0.04
N ILE A 161 4.44 -7.51 0.44
CA ILE A 161 4.47 -7.85 1.88
C ILE A 161 5.11 -6.72 2.69
N VAL A 162 6.28 -6.25 2.27
CA VAL A 162 6.99 -5.15 2.95
C VAL A 162 6.12 -3.89 2.98
N THR A 163 5.45 -3.57 1.87
CA THR A 163 4.55 -2.41 1.78
C THR A 163 3.36 -2.57 2.74
N GLY A 164 2.75 -3.76 2.81
CA GLY A 164 1.68 -4.06 3.77
C GLY A 164 2.12 -3.87 5.22
N VAL A 165 3.32 -4.32 5.58
CA VAL A 165 3.89 -4.11 6.92
C VAL A 165 4.13 -2.62 7.20
N LEU A 166 4.69 -1.87 6.25
CA LEU A 166 4.86 -0.43 6.40
C LEU A 166 3.52 0.31 6.55
N GLU A 167 2.48 -0.10 5.85
CA GLU A 167 1.13 0.47 5.99
C GLU A 167 0.54 0.21 7.38
N ILE A 168 0.84 -0.92 8.03
CA ILE A 168 0.49 -1.17 9.43
C ILE A 168 1.19 -0.16 10.35
N PHE A 169 2.49 0.07 10.15
CA PHE A 169 3.22 1.09 10.91
C PHE A 169 2.64 2.49 10.71
N VAL A 170 2.29 2.84 9.48
CA VAL A 170 1.63 4.12 9.17
C VAL A 170 0.29 4.22 9.90
N LEU A 171 -0.55 3.18 9.86
CA LEU A 171 -1.82 3.13 10.58
C LEU A 171 -1.62 3.30 12.10
N ALA A 172 -0.64 2.60 12.68
CA ALA A 172 -0.31 2.71 14.09
C ALA A 172 0.06 4.15 14.48
N THR A 173 0.83 4.87 13.66
CA THR A 173 1.17 6.28 13.94
C THR A 173 -0.06 7.20 13.92
N TYR A 174 -1.06 6.92 13.07
CA TYR A 174 -2.32 7.68 13.07
C TYR A 174 -3.14 7.39 14.33
N ILE A 175 -3.24 6.12 14.73
CA ILE A 175 -3.94 5.71 15.95
C ILE A 175 -3.31 6.38 17.17
N PHE A 176 -1.98 6.29 17.33
CA PHE A 176 -1.27 6.95 18.43
C PHE A 176 -1.46 8.47 18.46
N SER A 177 -1.54 9.11 17.29
CA SER A 177 -1.80 10.56 17.23
C SER A 177 -3.25 10.93 17.57
N ALA A 178 -4.19 10.03 17.31
CA ALA A 178 -5.62 10.25 17.54
C ALA A 178 -6.04 10.00 18.99
N TYR A 179 -5.25 9.26 19.77
CA TYR A 179 -5.41 9.12 21.22
C TYR A 179 -4.46 10.07 21.94
N PRO A 180 -4.83 11.35 22.18
CA PRO A 180 -4.16 12.11 23.22
C PRO A 180 -4.37 11.33 24.52
N ALA A 181 -3.28 11.05 25.24
CA ALA A 181 -3.35 10.47 26.58
C ALA A 181 -4.39 11.25 27.38
N LYS A 182 -5.41 10.54 27.85
CA LYS A 182 -6.48 11.04 28.71
C LYS A 182 -5.92 11.32 30.12
N SER A 183 -4.81 12.05 30.21
CA SER A 183 -4.13 12.39 31.45
C SER A 183 -3.71 13.84 31.41
N THR A 184 -4.68 14.76 31.41
CA THR A 184 -4.60 16.09 32.06
C THR A 184 -5.98 16.74 31.91
N SER A 185 -6.96 16.20 32.61
CA SER A 185 -8.14 16.96 33.02
C SER A 185 -8.26 16.80 34.52
N LEU A 186 -7.25 17.30 35.24
CA LEU A 186 -7.50 17.82 36.57
C LEU A 186 -8.42 19.02 36.34
N PRO A 187 -9.68 19.00 36.83
CA PRO A 187 -10.50 20.20 36.77
C PRO A 187 -9.71 21.31 37.46
N ALA A 188 -9.50 22.42 36.74
CA ALA A 188 -9.00 23.63 37.35
C ALA A 188 -9.88 23.93 38.56
N ARG A 189 -9.29 23.81 39.76
CA ARG A 189 -9.97 24.13 41.01
C ARG A 189 -10.15 25.64 41.00
N ASP A 190 -11.34 26.11 40.62
CA ASP A 190 -11.71 27.53 40.60
C ASP A 190 -11.40 28.15 41.98
N PRO A 191 -10.42 29.08 42.08
CA PRO A 191 -10.10 29.73 43.34
C PRO A 191 -11.20 30.70 43.79
N GLU A 192 -12.11 31.12 42.90
CA GLU A 192 -13.16 32.09 43.21
C GLU A 192 -14.23 31.57 44.17
N LYS A 193 -14.51 30.26 44.17
CA LYS A 193 -15.59 29.71 45.02
C LYS A 193 -15.25 29.63 46.51
N TYR A 194 -13.97 29.75 46.88
CA TYR A 194 -13.55 29.72 48.28
C TYR A 194 -13.61 31.10 48.95
N GLN A 195 -13.51 32.18 48.17
CA GLN A 195 -13.45 33.54 48.71
C GLN A 195 -14.85 34.10 49.03
N SER A 196 -15.89 33.65 48.32
CA SER A 196 -17.28 34.05 48.62
C SER A 196 -17.85 33.39 49.88
N ALA A 197 -17.27 32.27 50.34
CA ALA A 197 -17.73 31.59 51.56
C ALA A 197 -17.27 32.28 52.85
N HIS A 198 -16.18 33.06 52.80
CA HIS A 198 -15.64 33.75 53.97
C HIS A 198 -16.16 35.18 54.16
N ILE A 199 -16.78 35.78 53.14
CA ILE A 199 -17.31 37.16 53.22
C ILE A 199 -18.72 37.20 53.82
N PHE A 200 -19.46 36.08 53.83
CA PHE A 200 -20.84 36.04 54.32
C PHE A 200 -20.99 35.69 55.83
N GLN A 201 -19.90 35.69 56.59
CA GLN A 201 -19.88 35.37 58.03
C GLN A 201 -19.47 36.55 58.94
N ARG A 202 -19.68 37.80 58.51
CA ARG A 202 -19.50 38.98 59.38
C ARG A 202 -20.79 39.76 59.56
#